data_AF-A0A382MF31-F1
#
_entry.id   AF-A0A382MF31-F1
#
_cell.length_a   1.000
_cell.length_b   1.000
_cell.length_c   1.000
_cell.angle_alpha   90.00
_cell.angle_beta   90.00
_cell.angle_gamma   90.00
#
_symmetry.space_group_name_H-M   'P 1'
#
loop_
_entity.id
_entity.type
_entity.pdbx_description
1 polymer ?
#
loop_
_entity_poly.entity_id
_entity_poly.type
_entity_poly.pdbx_seq_one_letter_code
_entity_poly.pdbx_strand_id
1 'polypeptide(L)' 'MSWTDEKVAKLKELWGKGKTASQIAEIIGDTSRNAVIGKAHRLNL' A
#
# COMPACT_ATOMS: atom_id res chain seq x y z
N MET A 1 10.79 -2.29 -8.75
CA MET A 1 10.07 -1.74 -7.58
C MET A 1 9.86 -2.86 -6.57
N SER A 2 10.69 -2.91 -5.53
CA SER A 2 10.50 -3.85 -4.41
C SER A 2 9.63 -3.22 -3.34
N TRP A 3 8.70 -3.99 -2.78
CA TRP A 3 8.00 -3.63 -1.55
C TRP A 3 8.99 -3.78 -0.39
N THR A 4 9.57 -2.66 0.05
CA THR A 4 10.40 -2.63 1.27
C THR A 4 9.52 -2.74 2.51
N ASP A 5 10.12 -3.14 3.63
CA ASP A 5 9.40 -3.28 4.89
C ASP A 5 8.75 -1.96 5.34
N GLU A 6 9.41 -0.82 5.10
CA GLU A 6 8.83 0.51 5.35
C GLU A 6 7.58 0.76 4.50
N LYS A 7 7.61 0.46 3.19
CA LYS A 7 6.44 0.62 2.31
C LYS A 7 5.30 -0.30 2.77
N VAL A 8 5.61 -1.53 3.21
CA VAL A 8 4.63 -2.49 3.73
C VAL A 8 4.03 -2.03 5.05
N ALA A 9 4.83 -1.50 5.97
CA ALA A 9 4.35 -0.94 7.23
C ALA A 9 3.40 0.23 6.99
N LYS A 10 3.78 1.15 6.08
CA LYS A 10 2.97 2.31 5.71
C LYS A 10 1.67 1.89 5.02
N LEU A 11 1.71 0.87 4.15
CA LEU A 11 0.52 0.28 3.56
C LEU A 11 -0.44 -0.24 4.64
N LYS A 12 0.05 -1.07 5.58
CA LYS A 12 -0.77 -1.63 6.67
C LYS A 12 -1.42 -0.53 7.51
N GLU A 13 -0.65 0.49 7.89
CA GLU A 13 -1.13 1.60 8.69
C GLU A 13 -2.24 2.39 7.97
N LEU A 14 -2.00 2.78 6.72
CA LEU A 14 -2.95 3.58 5.94
C LEU A 14 -4.19 2.79 5.56
N TRP A 15 -4.03 1.50 5.28
CA TRP A 15 -5.15 0.60 5.00
C TRP A 15 -6.06 0.43 6.21
N GLY A 16 -5.49 0.20 7.40
CA GLY A 16 -6.25 0.17 8.65
C GLY A 16 -6.95 1.49 9.00
N LYS A 17 -6.44 2.62 8.49
CA LYS A 17 -7.09 3.94 8.56
C LYS A 17 -8.20 4.14 7.53
N GLY A 18 -8.52 3.15 6.70
CA GLY A 18 -9.55 3.24 5.66
C GLY A 18 -9.16 4.09 4.45
N LYS A 19 -7.86 4.36 4.24
CA LYS A 19 -7.40 5.08 3.05
C LYS A 19 -7.61 4.22 1.80
N THR A 20 -7.96 4.85 0.70
CA THR A 20 -8.10 4.15 -0.59
C THR A 20 -6.73 3.79 -1.16
N ALA A 21 -6.70 2.74 -1.99
CA ALA A 21 -5.45 2.31 -2.64
C ALA A 21 -4.77 3.41 -3.49
N SER A 22 -5.54 4.32 -4.10
CA SER A 22 -4.99 5.45 -4.85
C SER A 22 -4.27 6.44 -3.93
N GLN A 23 -4.89 6.81 -2.81
CA GLN A 23 -4.28 7.69 -1.81
C GLN A 23 -3.02 7.06 -1.20
N ILE A 24 -3.07 5.76 -0.94
CA ILE A 24 -1.91 5.03 -0.42
C ILE A 24 -0.78 5.02 -1.45
N ALA A 25 -1.10 4.86 -2.74
CA ALA A 25 -0.10 4.90 -3.80
C ALA A 25 0.57 6.28 -3.91
N GLU A 26 -0.21 7.36 -3.79
CA GLU A 26 0.30 8.73 -3.75
C GLU A 26 1.21 8.98 -2.53
N ILE A 27 0.86 8.46 -1.35
CA ILE A 27 1.63 8.64 -0.12
C ILE A 27 2.92 7.81 -0.11
N ILE A 28 2.85 6.56 -0.58
CA ILE A 28 4.02 5.67 -0.62
C ILE A 28 4.99 6.13 -1.70
N GLY A 29 4.47 6.64 -2.83
CA GLY A 29 5.26 7.02 -3.99
C GLY A 29 5.92 5.81 -4.66
N ASP A 30 6.27 5.95 -5.94
CA ASP A 30 6.95 4.86 -6.69
C ASP A 30 6.15 3.53 -6.64
N THR A 31 4.82 3.64 -6.63
CA THR A 31 3.88 2.52 -6.69
C THR A 31 2.56 2.99 -7.30
N SER A 32 1.81 2.09 -7.91
CA SER A 32 0.50 2.39 -8.49
C SER A 32 -0.63 1.90 -7.61
N ARG A 33 -1.86 2.42 -7.83
CA ARG A 33 -3.08 1.91 -7.19
C ARG A 33 -3.18 0.38 -7.28
N ASN A 34 -2.90 -0.18 -8.46
CA ASN A 34 -3.01 -1.63 -8.69
C ASN A 34 -1.93 -2.41 -7.93
N ALA A 35 -0.71 -1.86 -7.84
CA ALA A 35 0.35 -2.46 -7.05
C ALA A 35 0.01 -2.48 -5.55
N VAL A 36 -0.62 -1.42 -5.04
CA VAL A 36 -1.14 -1.34 -3.67
C VAL A 36 -2.23 -2.39 -3.43
N ILE A 37 -3.25 -2.49 -4.30
CA ILE A 37 -4.32 -3.48 -4.19
C ILE A 37 -3.75 -4.90 -4.18
N GLY A 38 -2.87 -5.21 -5.13
CA GLY A 38 -2.26 -6.54 -5.22
C GLY A 38 -1.42 -6.87 -3.99
N LYS A 39 -0.74 -5.89 -3.38
CA LYS A 39 0.02 -6.12 -2.15
C LYS A 39 -0.89 -6.27 -0.94
N ALA A 40 -1.93 -5.44 -0.80
CA ALA A 40 -2.91 -5.55 0.29
C ALA A 40 -3.58 -6.93 0.29
N HIS A 41 -4.01 -7.40 -0.89
CA HIS A 41 -4.57 -8.73 -1.06
C HIS A 41 -3.60 -9.86 -0.66
N ARG A 42 -2.31 -9.76 -1.05
CA ARG A 42 -1.27 -10.73 -0.63
C ARG A 42 -0.95 -10.68 0.88
N LEU A 43 -1.24 -9.56 1.54
CA LEU A 43 -1.06 -9.36 2.97
C LEU A 43 -2.32 -9.68 3.78
N ASN A 44 -3.41 -10.06 3.11
CA ASN A 44 -4.70 -10.35 3.72
C ASN A 44 -5.26 -9.18 4.56
N LEU A 45 -5.09 -7.96 4.03
CA LEU A 45 -5.58 -6.70 4.61
C LEU A 45 -6.94 -6.31 4.04
#